data_AF-A0A9X2J329-F1
#
_entry.id   AF-A0A9X2J329-F1
#
_cell.length_a   1.000
_cell.length_b   1.000
_cell.length_c   1.000
_cell.angle_alpha   90.00
_cell.angle_beta   90.00
_cell.angle_gamma   90.00
#
_symmetry.space_group_name_H-M   'P 1'
#
loop_
_entity.id
_entity.type
_entity.pdbx_description
1 polymer ?
#
loop_
_entity_poly.entity_id
_entity_poly.type
_entity_poly.pdbx_seq_one_letter_code
_entity_poly.pdbx_strand_id
1 'polypeptide(L)'
;MTKLTDTQITILEAASKRLDNNIEPLPSNINAGIKPRVIQGLLKRELITQFENGYIINAQGFDAIGRPAPTKTEPSQPVTLREGTKQARMIALMQRPEGASIEEICTETSWQKHTVRGVFSNTLKKRLGLTVTSYKDDDQQRRYQIQGDAL
;
A
#
# COMPACT_ATOMS: atom_id res chain seq x y z
N MET A 1 -26.50 9.33 1.42
CA MET A 1 -25.71 8.45 0.54
C MET A 1 -25.86 8.99 -0.88
N THR A 2 -24.80 9.54 -1.49
CA THR A 2 -24.89 9.98 -2.89
C THR A 2 -24.67 8.78 -3.80
N LYS A 3 -25.68 8.47 -4.62
CA LYS A 3 -25.63 7.40 -5.62
C LYS A 3 -24.48 7.68 -6.60
N LEU A 4 -23.74 6.64 -6.98
CA LEU A 4 -22.74 6.74 -8.04
C LEU A 4 -23.42 7.09 -9.37
N THR A 5 -22.78 7.92 -10.19
CA THR A 5 -23.26 8.20 -11.54
C THR A 5 -22.96 7.03 -12.47
N ASP A 6 -23.74 6.86 -13.54
CA ASP A 6 -23.54 5.78 -14.51
C ASP A 6 -22.12 5.78 -15.09
N THR A 7 -21.53 6.96 -15.29
CA THR A 7 -20.15 7.10 -15.73
C THR A 7 -19.15 6.60 -14.70
N GLN A 8 -19.38 6.86 -13.40
CA GLN A 8 -18.53 6.35 -12.33
C GLN A 8 -18.62 4.82 -12.22
N ILE A 9 -19.83 4.27 -12.32
CA ILE A 9 -20.08 2.82 -12.35
C ILE A 9 -19.34 2.20 -13.53
N THR A 10 -19.45 2.78 -14.73
CA THR A 10 -18.78 2.30 -15.94
C THR A 10 -17.26 2.25 -15.77
N ILE A 11 -16.66 3.28 -15.17
CA ILE A 11 -15.22 3.35 -14.92
C ILE A 11 -14.79 2.26 -13.93
N LEU A 12 -15.50 2.10 -12.82
CA LEU A 12 -15.20 1.09 -11.81
C LEU A 12 -15.39 -0.33 -12.39
N GLU A 13 -16.44 -0.55 -13.18
CA GLU A 13 -16.67 -1.83 -13.84
C GLU A 13 -15.58 -2.15 -14.86
N ALA A 14 -15.15 -1.16 -15.67
CA ALA A 14 -14.03 -1.34 -16.60
C ALA A 14 -12.72 -1.67 -15.87
N ALA A 15 -12.42 -0.96 -14.77
CA ALA A 15 -11.26 -1.22 -13.93
C ALA A 15 -11.29 -2.62 -13.32
N SER A 16 -12.46 -3.07 -12.84
CA SER A 16 -12.66 -4.38 -12.21
C SER A 16 -12.41 -5.58 -13.14
N LYS A 17 -12.48 -5.37 -14.46
CA LYS A 17 -12.24 -6.39 -15.48
C LYS A 17 -10.75 -6.49 -15.87
N ARG A 18 -9.90 -5.58 -15.39
CA ARG A 18 -8.48 -5.54 -15.70
C ARG A 18 -7.66 -6.23 -14.62
N LEU A 19 -6.58 -6.90 -15.01
CA LEU A 19 -5.69 -7.62 -14.08
C LEU A 19 -4.93 -6.67 -13.14
N ASP A 20 -4.67 -5.45 -13.59
CA ASP A 20 -3.93 -4.42 -12.86
C ASP A 20 -4.85 -3.48 -12.05
N ASN A 21 -6.17 -3.67 -12.12
CA ASN A 21 -7.18 -2.83 -11.49
C ASN A 21 -7.12 -1.34 -11.89
N ASN A 22 -6.44 -1.00 -12.99
CA ASN A 22 -6.25 0.39 -13.40
C ASN A 22 -7.55 0.99 -13.95
N ILE A 23 -7.91 2.21 -13.53
CA ILE A 23 -9.09 2.91 -14.07
C ILE A 23 -8.87 3.38 -15.51
N GLU A 24 -7.62 3.45 -15.96
CA GLU A 24 -7.25 3.85 -17.32
C GLU A 24 -7.09 2.66 -18.29
N PRO A 25 -7.51 2.79 -19.56
CA PRO A 25 -8.10 3.99 -20.17
C PRO A 25 -9.54 4.27 -19.71
N LEU A 26 -9.85 5.56 -19.60
CA LEU A 26 -11.19 6.05 -19.31
C LEU A 26 -12.07 5.95 -20.57
N PRO A 27 -13.40 5.80 -20.41
CA PRO A 27 -14.32 5.76 -21.54
C PRO A 27 -14.31 7.08 -22.32
N SER A 28 -14.63 7.03 -23.62
CA SER A 28 -14.53 8.16 -24.57
C SER A 28 -15.40 9.37 -24.23
N ASN A 29 -16.42 9.19 -23.39
CA ASN A 29 -17.25 10.28 -22.85
C ASN A 29 -16.51 11.13 -21.79
N ILE A 30 -15.31 10.75 -21.36
CA ILE A 30 -14.47 11.48 -20.41
C ILE A 30 -13.32 12.15 -21.15
N ASN A 31 -13.42 13.46 -21.36
CA ASN A 31 -12.33 14.27 -21.89
C ASN A 31 -11.37 14.76 -20.79
N ALA A 32 -10.24 15.35 -21.19
CA ALA A 32 -9.20 15.84 -20.28
C ALA A 32 -9.69 16.87 -19.24
N GLY A 33 -10.74 17.65 -19.56
CA GLY A 33 -11.33 18.62 -18.62
C GLY A 33 -12.26 17.98 -17.58
N ILE A 34 -12.89 16.85 -17.91
CA ILE A 34 -13.84 16.14 -17.02
C ILE A 34 -13.11 15.11 -16.15
N LYS A 35 -12.04 14.49 -16.68
CA LYS A 35 -11.20 13.49 -15.99
C LYS A 35 -10.88 13.86 -14.53
N PRO A 36 -10.30 15.05 -14.22
CA PRO A 36 -9.91 15.37 -12.84
C PRO A 36 -11.11 15.43 -11.88
N ARG A 37 -12.28 15.91 -12.35
CA ARG A 37 -13.49 15.99 -11.52
C ARG A 37 -14.03 14.61 -11.16
N VAL A 38 -13.99 13.67 -12.11
CA VAL A 38 -14.46 12.30 -11.90
C VAL A 38 -13.52 11.57 -10.94
N ILE A 39 -12.21 11.66 -11.16
CA ILE A 39 -11.19 11.08 -10.29
C ILE A 39 -11.31 11.65 -8.87
N GLN A 40 -11.41 12.97 -8.73
CA GLN A 40 -11.60 13.61 -7.42
C GLN A 40 -12.88 13.12 -6.73
N GLY A 41 -13.97 12.93 -7.48
CA GLY A 41 -15.23 12.40 -6.97
C GLY A 41 -15.14 10.95 -6.49
N LEU A 42 -14.32 10.13 -7.14
CA LEU A 42 -14.05 8.74 -6.75
C LEU A 42 -13.09 8.66 -5.55
N LEU A 43 -12.06 9.51 -5.52
CA LEU A 43 -11.13 9.64 -4.38
C LEU A 43 -11.83 10.13 -3.11
N LYS A 44 -12.72 11.12 -3.22
CA LYS A 44 -13.51 11.64 -2.08
C LYS A 44 -14.41 10.57 -1.46
N ARG A 45 -14.80 9.58 -2.27
CA ARG A 45 -15.60 8.42 -1.84
C ARG A 45 -14.73 7.21 -1.50
N GLU A 46 -13.41 7.37 -1.55
CA GLU A 46 -12.44 6.32 -1.28
C GLU A 46 -12.70 5.04 -2.11
N LEU A 47 -13.14 5.17 -3.36
CA LEU A 47 -13.41 4.03 -4.25
C LEU A 47 -12.22 3.67 -5.14
N ILE A 48 -11.23 4.56 -5.20
CA ILE A 48 -9.99 4.39 -5.95
C ILE A 48 -8.81 4.86 -5.09
N THR A 49 -7.62 4.37 -5.38
CA THR A 49 -6.38 4.83 -4.75
C THR A 49 -5.30 5.13 -5.79
N GLN A 50 -4.38 6.03 -5.46
CA GLN A 50 -3.28 6.38 -6.35
C GLN A 50 -2.22 5.26 -6.31
N PHE A 51 -1.80 4.79 -7.49
CA PHE A 51 -0.79 3.74 -7.63
C PHE A 51 0.13 4.06 -8.80
N GLU A 52 1.45 4.07 -8.54
CA GLU A 52 2.47 4.52 -9.49
C GLU A 52 2.11 5.89 -10.12
N ASN A 53 1.82 5.90 -11.43
CA ASN A 53 1.47 7.10 -12.20
C ASN A 53 -0.03 7.16 -12.56
N GLY A 54 -0.87 6.35 -11.92
CA GLY A 54 -2.31 6.26 -12.22
C GLY A 54 -3.16 6.03 -10.98
N TYR A 55 -4.35 5.51 -11.21
CA TYR A 55 -5.31 5.20 -10.16
C TYR A 55 -5.87 3.80 -10.36
N ILE A 56 -6.00 3.07 -9.27
CA ILE A 56 -6.57 1.72 -9.27
C ILE A 56 -7.85 1.69 -8.45
N ILE A 57 -8.78 0.82 -8.83
CA ILE A 57 -9.97 0.53 -8.01
C ILE A 57 -9.51 -0.14 -6.71
N ASN A 58 -9.98 0.37 -5.57
CA ASN A 58 -9.81 -0.30 -4.29
C ASN A 58 -11.07 -1.11 -3.99
N ALA A 59 -11.12 -1.77 -2.85
CA ALA A 59 -12.15 -2.77 -2.67
C ALA A 59 -13.48 -2.26 -2.06
N GLN A 60 -13.50 -1.04 -1.53
CA GLN A 60 -14.72 -0.21 -1.46
C GLN A 60 -15.29 0.08 -2.86
N GLY A 61 -14.42 0.33 -3.85
CA GLY A 61 -14.83 0.48 -5.25
C GLY A 61 -15.43 -0.79 -5.84
N PHE A 62 -14.89 -1.96 -5.50
CA PHE A 62 -15.43 -3.27 -5.90
C PHE A 62 -16.80 -3.54 -5.24
N ASP A 63 -16.92 -3.28 -3.93
CA ASP A 63 -18.18 -3.41 -3.21
C ASP A 63 -19.25 -2.47 -3.77
N ALA A 64 -18.88 -1.24 -4.10
CA ALA A 64 -19.79 -0.24 -4.68
C ALA A 64 -20.36 -0.63 -6.06
N ILE A 65 -19.73 -1.57 -6.78
CA ILE A 65 -20.25 -2.14 -8.03
C ILE A 65 -20.79 -3.57 -7.86
N GLY A 66 -20.91 -4.06 -6.62
CA GLY A 66 -21.40 -5.40 -6.30
C GLY A 66 -20.51 -6.53 -6.82
N ARG A 67 -19.21 -6.27 -7.00
CA ARG A 67 -18.24 -7.29 -7.42
C ARG A 67 -17.37 -7.69 -6.24
N PRO A 68 -17.08 -8.99 -6.06
CA PRO A 68 -16.03 -9.37 -5.13
C PRO A 68 -14.71 -8.82 -5.65
N ALA A 69 -13.99 -8.08 -4.81
CA ALA A 69 -12.63 -7.69 -5.15
C ALA A 69 -11.82 -8.96 -5.45
N PRO A 70 -11.04 -9.02 -6.55
CA PRO A 70 -10.11 -10.12 -6.77
C PRO A 70 -9.22 -10.15 -5.54
N THR A 71 -9.25 -11.28 -4.83
CA THR A 71 -8.64 -11.48 -3.52
C THR A 71 -7.17 -11.07 -3.50
N LYS A 72 -6.95 -9.80 -3.24
CA LYS A 72 -5.70 -9.23 -2.74
C LYS A 72 -6.05 -8.31 -1.58
N THR A 73 -6.57 -8.95 -0.54
CA THR A 73 -6.62 -8.53 0.87
C THR A 73 -7.11 -7.09 1.11
N GLU A 74 -8.40 -6.96 1.46
CA GLU A 74 -8.89 -5.77 2.12
C GLU A 74 -8.57 -5.72 3.62
N PRO A 75 -8.49 -4.51 4.19
CA PRO A 75 -8.14 -4.27 5.57
C PRO A 75 -9.40 -4.27 6.46
N SER A 76 -9.47 -5.19 7.41
CA SER A 76 -10.26 -5.01 8.63
C SER A 76 -9.73 -5.93 9.71
N GLN A 77 -8.91 -5.37 10.60
CA GLN A 77 -8.89 -5.62 12.04
C GLN A 77 -7.71 -4.83 12.65
N PRO A 78 -7.85 -4.32 13.89
CA PRO A 78 -6.75 -3.70 14.61
C PRO A 78 -5.54 -4.63 14.55
N VAL A 79 -4.37 -4.05 14.28
CA VAL A 79 -3.14 -4.75 13.92
C VAL A 79 -2.63 -5.53 15.13
N THR A 80 -3.22 -6.69 15.41
CA THR A 80 -2.46 -7.78 15.99
C THR A 80 -1.49 -8.20 14.90
N LEU A 81 -0.20 -8.00 15.14
CA LEU A 81 0.91 -8.34 14.24
C LEU A 81 0.74 -9.81 13.80
N ARG A 82 0.08 -10.06 12.67
CA ARG A 82 -0.05 -11.43 12.15
C ARG A 82 1.35 -11.88 11.76
N GLU A 83 1.93 -12.73 12.60
CA GLU A 83 3.17 -13.45 12.36
C GLU A 83 3.05 -14.13 10.98
N GLY A 84 3.84 -13.66 10.01
CA GLY A 84 3.83 -14.18 8.63
C GLY A 84 3.83 -13.13 7.51
N THR A 85 3.58 -11.84 7.80
CA THR A 85 3.74 -10.80 6.78
C THR A 85 5.22 -10.45 6.57
N LYS A 86 5.62 -10.11 5.33
CA LYS A 86 6.98 -9.63 5.02
C LYS A 86 7.41 -8.43 5.87
N GLN A 87 6.44 -7.59 6.25
CA GLN A 87 6.64 -6.46 7.17
C GLN A 87 6.95 -6.93 8.59
N ALA A 88 6.22 -7.92 9.12
CA ALA A 88 6.50 -8.50 10.44
C ALA A 88 7.87 -9.18 10.46
N ARG A 89 8.27 -9.89 9.38
CA ARG A 89 9.62 -10.45 9.25
C ARG A 89 10.71 -9.37 9.30
N MET A 90 10.54 -8.27 8.57
CA MET A 90 11.48 -7.14 8.62
C MET A 90 11.58 -6.52 10.02
N ILE A 91 10.44 -6.31 10.69
CA ILE A 91 10.38 -5.79 12.07
C ILE A 91 11.12 -6.74 13.02
N ALA A 92 10.87 -8.04 12.94
CA ALA A 92 11.56 -9.05 13.75
C ALA A 92 13.08 -9.08 13.51
N LEU A 93 13.53 -8.93 12.25
CA LEU A 93 14.94 -8.80 11.92
C LEU A 93 15.57 -7.56 12.57
N MET A 94 14.88 -6.41 12.55
CA MET A 94 15.36 -5.16 13.12
C MET A 94 15.22 -5.06 14.65
N GLN A 95 14.38 -5.90 15.26
CA GLN A 95 14.25 -6.04 16.73
C GLN A 95 15.39 -6.85 17.33
N ARG A 96 16.17 -7.58 16.51
CA ARG A 96 17.36 -8.28 16.99
C ARG A 96 18.33 -7.27 17.65
N PRO A 97 19.11 -7.71 18.65
CA PRO A 97 20.12 -6.85 19.27
C PRO A 97 21.15 -6.33 18.26
N GLU A 98 21.45 -7.14 17.24
CA GLU A 98 22.35 -6.79 16.13
C GLU A 98 21.65 -5.97 15.03
N GLY A 99 20.34 -5.71 15.13
CA GLY A 99 19.53 -5.14 14.05
C GLY A 99 19.65 -5.93 12.74
N ALA A 100 19.32 -5.27 11.62
CA ALA A 100 19.37 -5.89 10.30
C ALA A 100 19.93 -4.93 9.24
N SER A 101 20.70 -5.48 8.31
CA SER A 101 21.13 -4.72 7.13
C SER A 101 20.02 -4.67 6.09
N ILE A 102 20.06 -3.68 5.18
CA ILE A 102 19.11 -3.61 4.06
C ILE A 102 19.20 -4.87 3.20
N GLU A 103 20.38 -5.46 3.05
CA GLU A 103 20.58 -6.64 2.20
C GLU A 103 20.00 -7.90 2.83
N GLU A 104 20.16 -8.07 4.15
CA GLU A 104 19.53 -9.14 4.91
C GLU A 104 18.00 -9.04 4.82
N ILE A 105 17.45 -7.83 4.99
CA ILE A 105 16.02 -7.58 4.83
C ILE A 105 15.55 -7.90 3.40
N CYS A 106 16.28 -7.44 2.38
CA CYS A 106 15.93 -7.71 0.98
C CYS A 106 15.90 -9.21 0.68
N THR A 107 16.85 -9.98 1.21
CA THR A 107 16.92 -11.44 1.03
C THR A 107 15.71 -12.13 1.68
N GLU A 108 15.41 -11.77 2.93
CA GLU A 108 14.33 -12.40 3.70
C GLU A 108 12.92 -12.02 3.21
N THR A 109 12.75 -10.78 2.74
CA THR A 109 11.44 -10.29 2.28
C THR A 109 11.26 -10.39 0.76
N SER A 110 12.34 -10.65 0.02
CA SER A 110 12.40 -10.49 -1.45
C SER A 110 11.92 -9.09 -1.89
N TRP A 111 12.21 -8.05 -1.11
CA TRP A 111 11.92 -6.67 -1.47
C TRP A 111 13.14 -5.97 -2.06
N GLN A 112 12.91 -4.98 -2.90
CA GLN A 112 13.97 -4.13 -3.41
C GLN A 112 14.37 -3.08 -2.37
N LYS A 113 15.62 -2.60 -2.44
CA LYS A 113 16.20 -1.65 -1.48
C LYS A 113 15.35 -0.39 -1.30
N HIS A 114 14.73 0.13 -2.36
CA HIS A 114 13.87 1.32 -2.28
C HIS A 114 12.52 1.04 -1.61
N THR A 115 11.97 -0.17 -1.78
CA THR A 115 10.75 -0.60 -1.10
C THR A 115 11.00 -0.67 0.41
N VAL A 116 12.10 -1.30 0.83
CA VAL A 116 12.52 -1.38 2.24
C VAL A 116 12.62 0.01 2.87
N ARG A 117 13.30 0.95 2.18
CA ARG A 117 13.41 2.35 2.62
C ARG A 117 12.05 3.05 2.72
N GLY A 118 11.12 2.75 1.80
CA GLY A 118 9.74 3.25 1.86
C GLY A 118 8.99 2.75 3.09
N VAL A 119 9.14 1.46 3.43
CA VAL A 119 8.52 0.88 4.64
C VAL A 119 9.09 1.51 5.91
N PHE A 120 10.39 1.78 5.98
CA PHE A 120 11.01 2.43 7.14
C PHE A 120 10.37 3.79 7.44
N SER A 121 10.24 4.64 6.43
CA SER A 121 9.73 6.00 6.62
C SER A 121 8.21 6.04 6.78
N ASN A 122 7.48 5.27 5.98
CA ASN A 122 6.02 5.39 5.92
C ASN A 122 5.29 4.45 6.88
N THR A 123 5.82 3.25 7.08
CA THR A 123 5.17 2.25 7.92
C THR A 123 5.74 2.24 9.33
N LEU A 124 7.07 2.08 9.48
CA LEU A 124 7.68 1.97 10.81
C LEU A 124 7.55 3.30 11.56
N LYS A 125 8.01 4.40 10.97
CA LYS A 125 7.97 5.72 11.62
C LYS A 125 6.57 6.33 11.66
N LYS A 126 5.91 6.52 10.52
CA LYS A 126 4.64 7.28 10.46
C LYS A 126 3.43 6.49 10.95
N ARG A 127 3.31 5.21 10.59
CA ARG A 127 2.11 4.41 10.90
C ARG A 127 2.21 3.69 12.25
N LEU A 128 3.38 3.16 12.58
CA LEU A 128 3.60 2.37 13.81
C LEU A 128 4.30 3.17 14.92
N GLY A 129 4.81 4.38 14.65
CA GLY A 129 5.49 5.20 15.66
C GLY A 129 6.82 4.62 16.15
N LEU A 130 7.41 3.66 15.43
CA LEU A 130 8.63 2.98 15.84
C LEU A 130 9.87 3.84 15.60
N THR A 131 10.79 3.81 16.56
CA THR A 131 12.07 4.52 16.45
C THR A 131 13.07 3.63 15.73
N VAL A 132 13.43 4.00 14.50
CA VAL A 132 14.46 3.32 13.71
C VAL A 132 15.80 4.03 13.89
N THR A 133 16.77 3.35 14.49
CA THR A 133 18.18 3.78 14.61
C THR A 133 19.04 3.05 13.57
N SER A 134 20.22 3.62 13.26
CA SER A 134 21.18 2.99 12.36
C SER A 134 22.58 3.14 12.90
N TYR A 135 23.38 2.08 12.81
CA TYR A 135 24.80 2.09 13.16
C TYR A 135 25.61 1.35 12.10
N LYS A 136 26.93 1.47 12.15
CA LYS A 136 27.84 0.67 11.33
C LYS A 136 28.42 -0.43 12.20
N ASP A 137 28.34 -1.65 11.72
CA ASP A 137 28.96 -2.81 12.37
C ASP A 137 30.48 -2.85 12.11
N ASP A 138 31.17 -3.82 12.70
CA ASP A 138 32.62 -4.03 12.55
C ASP A 138 33.02 -4.21 11.07
N ASP A 139 32.15 -4.81 10.25
CA ASP A 139 32.30 -4.94 8.79
C ASP A 139 31.97 -3.65 8.00
N GLN A 140 31.82 -2.51 8.68
CA GLN A 140 31.34 -1.23 8.14
C GLN A 140 29.95 -1.28 7.47
N GLN A 141 29.25 -2.41 7.59
CA GLN A 141 27.90 -2.56 7.05
C GLN A 141 26.92 -1.74 7.88
N ARG A 142 26.06 -0.95 7.21
CA ARG A 142 25.04 -0.17 7.91
C ARG A 142 23.89 -1.08 8.33
N ARG A 143 23.73 -1.28 9.64
CA ARG A 143 22.66 -2.04 10.26
C ARG A 143 21.63 -1.10 10.85
N TYR A 144 20.37 -1.53 10.86
CA TYR A 144 19.24 -0.77 11.36
C TYR A 144 18.54 -1.55 12.47
N GLN A 145 18.27 -0.85 13.56
CA GLN A 145 17.60 -1.40 14.72
C GLN A 145 16.31 -0.62 14.96
N ILE A 146 15.30 -1.30 15.50
CA ILE A 146 14.11 -0.62 16.00
C ILE A 146 14.02 -0.74 17.52
N GLN A 147 13.78 0.39 18.16
CA GLN A 147 13.39 0.46 19.57
C GLN A 147 11.90 0.81 19.62
N GLY A 148 11.12 -0.07 20.24
CA GLY A 148 9.69 0.14 20.44
C GLY A 148 9.08 -1.01 21.21
N ASP A 149 8.76 -0.76 22.47
CA ASP A 149 7.76 -1.50 23.24
C ASP A 149 6.48 -1.51 22.41
N ALA A 150 6.08 -2.68 21.90
CA ALA A 150 4.83 -2.82 21.18
C ALA A 150 3.70 -2.87 22.21
N LEU A 151 2.90 -1.79 22.29
CA LEU A 151 1.57 -1.83 22.92
C LEU A 151 0.55 -2.42 21.95
#